data_AF-A0A537QG10-F1
#
_entry.id   AF-A0A537QG10-F1
#
_cell.length_a   1.000
_cell.length_b   1.000
_cell.length_c   1.000
_cell.angle_alpha   90.00
_cell.angle_beta   90.00
_cell.angle_gamma   90.00
#
_symmetry.space_group_name_H-M   'P 1'
#
loop_
_entity.id
_entity.type
_entity.pdbx_description
1 polymer ?
#
loop_
_entity_poly.entity_id
_entity_poly.type
_entity_poly.pdbx_seq_one_letter_code
_entity_poly.pdbx_strand_id
1 'polypeptide(L)'
;MLDAASAASGLSFSGSTGTLELNTSGTLTVGSAVIGAGTVKLDGPGSQLIYNGTDEFDITTGTITGAGKITGPIFATGAAHITANGGMLEIAGAITDIGGALVMTIAGAGDKLLLDAASAAHTVTFSSSGTLELNTAGTLTIGTALAIGSGTLTLDGPGSQLTDNAGISLSTGTISGLGKVTGAITATGAAHITAAGGTLEIASAITNSGSLALTVGSGASDKLLLDAGSAATSLNFSGSTGTLELNSSSTLTLTDALTVGANTIKLDGASSQLTAERWRSPRRSQTAALSP
;
A
#
# COMPACT_ATOMS: atom_id res chain seq x y z
N MET A 1 11.87 -30.53 3.04
CA MET A 1 11.30 -29.80 4.18
C MET A 1 12.41 -29.57 5.19
N LEU A 2 12.67 -28.33 5.58
CA LEU A 2 13.61 -27.96 6.65
C LEU A 2 12.83 -27.57 7.89
N ASP A 3 13.14 -28.17 9.03
CA ASP A 3 12.46 -27.96 10.32
C ASP A 3 13.29 -27.31 11.42
N ALA A 4 14.58 -27.11 11.14
CA ALA A 4 15.54 -26.47 12.02
C ALA A 4 16.38 -25.43 11.27
N ALA A 5 17.08 -24.58 12.03
CA ALA A 5 18.05 -23.65 11.47
C ALA A 5 19.13 -24.40 10.69
N SER A 6 19.29 -24.03 9.42
CA SER A 6 20.22 -24.64 8.48
C SER A 6 20.97 -23.55 7.72
N ALA A 7 22.18 -23.87 7.28
CA ALA A 7 22.99 -22.99 6.45
C ALA A 7 23.49 -23.75 5.22
N ALA A 8 23.48 -23.09 4.07
CA ALA A 8 24.06 -23.60 2.83
C ALA A 8 24.89 -22.51 2.15
N SER A 9 25.94 -22.89 1.42
CA SER A 9 26.72 -21.93 0.64
C SER A 9 25.88 -21.31 -0.49
N GLY A 10 24.95 -22.08 -1.05
CA GLY A 10 24.00 -21.58 -2.02
C GLY A 10 22.73 -22.42 -2.15
N LEU A 11 21.71 -21.80 -2.72
CA LEU A 11 20.45 -22.41 -3.14
C LEU A 11 20.32 -22.28 -4.65
N SER A 12 20.09 -23.39 -5.37
CA SER A 12 19.96 -23.33 -6.83
C SER A 12 18.84 -24.24 -7.33
N PHE A 13 17.95 -23.65 -8.13
CA PHE A 13 16.96 -24.36 -8.95
C PHE A 13 17.27 -24.13 -10.42
N SER A 14 18.32 -24.76 -10.94
CA SER A 14 18.76 -24.62 -12.34
C SER A 14 17.85 -25.36 -13.33
N GLY A 15 16.62 -24.84 -13.53
CA GLY A 15 15.65 -25.34 -14.51
C GLY A 15 14.72 -26.47 -14.03
N SER A 16 14.75 -26.82 -12.74
CA SER A 16 13.80 -27.77 -12.13
C SER A 16 12.62 -27.04 -11.47
N THR A 17 11.44 -27.66 -11.47
CA THR A 17 10.23 -27.17 -10.78
C THR A 17 10.14 -27.64 -9.32
N GLY A 18 11.29 -27.98 -8.73
CA GLY A 18 11.35 -28.48 -7.36
C GLY A 18 10.83 -27.46 -6.35
N THR A 19 10.32 -27.94 -5.21
CA THR A 19 9.92 -27.08 -4.09
C THR A 19 10.87 -27.29 -2.92
N LEU A 20 11.47 -26.19 -2.45
CA LEU A 20 12.05 -26.13 -1.11
C LEU A 20 10.98 -25.57 -0.17
N GLU A 21 10.63 -26.34 0.83
CA GLU A 21 9.68 -25.95 1.86
C GLU A 21 10.42 -25.74 3.19
N LEU A 22 10.35 -24.51 3.71
CA LEU A 22 10.76 -24.15 5.06
C LEU A 22 9.51 -24.27 5.95
N ASN A 23 9.53 -25.18 6.92
CA ASN A 23 8.38 -25.35 7.81
C ASN A 23 8.15 -24.08 8.67
N THR A 24 7.09 -24.05 9.47
CA THR A 24 6.66 -22.90 10.29
C THR A 24 7.74 -22.27 11.19
N SER A 25 8.83 -22.99 11.52
CA SER A 25 9.97 -22.49 12.29
C SER A 25 11.32 -22.61 11.56
N GLY A 26 11.29 -23.06 10.31
CA GLY A 26 12.46 -23.40 9.52
C GLY A 26 13.20 -22.14 9.12
N THR A 27 14.49 -22.09 9.41
CA THR A 27 15.35 -20.98 9.00
C THR A 27 16.43 -21.53 8.07
N LEU A 28 16.57 -20.94 6.89
CA LEU A 28 17.66 -21.25 5.97
C LEU A 28 18.48 -19.99 5.70
N THR A 29 19.77 -20.04 6.02
CA THR A 29 20.72 -18.99 5.65
C THR A 29 21.55 -19.42 4.44
N VAL A 30 21.64 -18.56 3.42
CA VAL A 30 22.38 -18.82 2.17
C VAL A 30 23.30 -17.67 1.77
N GLY A 31 24.45 -18.03 1.21
CA GLY A 31 25.42 -17.07 0.64
C GLY A 31 25.16 -16.71 -0.83
N SER A 32 24.47 -17.56 -1.57
CA SER A 32 24.01 -17.32 -2.96
C SER A 32 22.64 -17.94 -3.16
N ALA A 33 21.80 -17.37 -4.00
CA ALA A 33 20.51 -17.96 -4.33
C ALA A 33 20.15 -17.69 -5.79
N VAL A 34 19.85 -18.75 -6.54
CA VAL A 34 19.33 -18.66 -7.90
C VAL A 34 18.07 -19.53 -7.98
N ILE A 35 16.91 -18.89 -7.96
CA ILE A 35 15.63 -19.57 -8.15
C ILE A 35 15.26 -19.46 -9.63
N GLY A 36 15.56 -20.54 -10.37
CA GLY A 36 15.08 -20.79 -11.73
C GLY A 36 13.59 -21.09 -11.75
N ALA A 37 13.16 -22.20 -12.37
CA ALA A 37 11.74 -22.58 -12.38
C ALA A 37 11.20 -23.17 -11.05
N GLY A 38 12.00 -23.14 -9.98
CA GLY A 38 11.67 -23.74 -8.70
C GLY A 38 10.76 -22.88 -7.83
N THR A 39 10.33 -23.47 -6.71
CA THR A 39 9.55 -22.79 -5.68
C THR A 39 10.27 -22.82 -4.34
N VAL A 40 10.32 -21.68 -3.65
CA VAL A 40 10.61 -21.61 -2.22
C VAL A 40 9.33 -21.26 -1.47
N LYS A 41 8.90 -22.15 -0.58
CA LYS A 41 7.69 -22.02 0.23
C LYS A 41 8.06 -21.81 1.69
N LEU A 42 7.56 -20.72 2.28
CA LEU A 42 7.67 -20.41 3.70
C LEU A 42 6.33 -20.77 4.38
N ASP A 43 6.33 -21.73 5.30
CA ASP A 43 5.11 -22.32 5.89
C ASP A 43 4.71 -21.75 7.24
N GLY A 44 4.93 -20.45 7.44
CA GLY A 44 4.33 -19.73 8.54
C GLY A 44 5.21 -18.63 9.12
N PRO A 45 4.71 -17.91 10.13
CA PRO A 45 5.31 -16.67 10.59
C PRO A 45 6.74 -16.82 11.15
N GLY A 46 7.17 -18.03 11.54
CA GLY A 46 8.54 -18.29 11.98
C GLY A 46 9.48 -18.82 10.89
N SER A 47 8.98 -19.06 9.67
CA SER A 47 9.79 -19.47 8.53
C SER A 47 10.65 -18.30 8.07
N GLN A 48 11.95 -18.54 7.87
CA GLN A 48 12.89 -17.49 7.46
C GLN A 48 13.83 -17.96 6.36
N LEU A 49 13.90 -17.19 5.27
CA LEU A 49 15.00 -17.28 4.31
C LEU A 49 15.91 -16.08 4.49
N ILE A 50 17.16 -16.32 4.85
CA ILE A 50 18.15 -15.28 5.13
C ILE A 50 19.24 -15.34 4.07
N TYR A 51 19.32 -14.29 3.26
CA TYR A 51 20.43 -14.05 2.37
C TYR A 51 21.47 -13.18 3.08
N ASN A 52 22.70 -13.69 3.22
CA ASN A 52 23.80 -12.99 3.91
C ASN A 52 25.10 -12.92 3.09
N GLY A 53 25.03 -13.26 1.80
CA GLY A 53 26.19 -13.22 0.93
C GLY A 53 26.42 -11.85 0.29
N THR A 54 27.46 -11.81 -0.55
CA THR A 54 27.82 -10.66 -1.38
C THR A 54 27.40 -10.81 -2.84
N ASP A 55 26.95 -12.00 -3.22
CA ASP A 55 26.46 -12.34 -4.55
C ASP A 55 24.99 -11.89 -4.75
N GLU A 56 24.38 -12.22 -5.89
CA GLU A 56 22.99 -11.87 -6.18
C GLU A 56 22.03 -12.95 -5.65
N PHE A 57 20.91 -12.56 -5.04
CA PHE A 57 19.74 -13.44 -4.85
C PHE A 57 18.83 -13.25 -6.06
N ASP A 58 19.08 -14.07 -7.08
CA ASP A 58 18.34 -14.04 -8.32
C ASP A 58 17.07 -14.89 -8.25
N ILE A 59 15.97 -14.30 -8.71
CA ILE A 59 14.77 -15.02 -9.10
C ILE A 59 14.49 -14.75 -10.58
N THR A 60 14.42 -15.81 -11.40
CA THR A 60 14.24 -15.66 -12.86
C THR A 60 12.79 -15.95 -13.24
N THR A 61 12.38 -17.21 -13.28
CA THR A 61 11.00 -17.66 -13.52
C THR A 61 10.39 -18.35 -12.29
N GLY A 62 11.06 -18.18 -11.15
CA GLY A 62 10.79 -18.92 -9.93
C GLY A 62 9.66 -18.32 -9.13
N THR A 63 9.25 -19.07 -8.12
CA THR A 63 8.23 -18.64 -7.17
C THR A 63 8.79 -18.59 -5.76
N ILE A 64 8.56 -17.49 -5.07
CA ILE A 64 8.60 -17.41 -3.62
C ILE A 64 7.15 -17.34 -3.14
N THR A 65 6.76 -18.17 -2.17
CA THR A 65 5.38 -18.16 -1.66
C THR A 65 5.27 -18.48 -0.19
N GLY A 66 4.13 -18.12 0.40
CA GLY A 66 3.69 -18.57 1.71
C GLY A 66 3.60 -17.43 2.70
N ALA A 67 3.96 -17.72 3.95
CA ALA A 67 4.04 -16.77 5.06
C ALA A 67 5.38 -16.99 5.79
N GLY A 68 6.02 -15.91 6.21
CA GLY A 68 7.36 -15.91 6.80
C GLY A 68 8.13 -14.64 6.46
N LYS A 69 9.44 -14.65 6.67
CA LYS A 69 10.31 -13.50 6.44
C LYS A 69 11.45 -13.83 5.49
N ILE A 70 11.72 -12.92 4.56
CA ILE A 70 12.91 -12.96 3.71
C ILE A 70 13.80 -11.77 4.05
N THR A 71 15.07 -12.05 4.33
CA THR A 71 16.07 -11.03 4.63
C THR A 71 17.14 -11.01 3.55
N GLY A 72 17.53 -9.80 3.12
CA GLY A 72 18.50 -9.56 2.05
C GLY A 72 17.84 -9.15 0.73
N PRO A 73 18.59 -8.46 -0.15
CA PRO A 73 18.05 -7.96 -1.42
C PRO A 73 17.64 -9.11 -2.34
N ILE A 74 16.61 -8.91 -3.15
CA ILE A 74 16.12 -9.82 -4.18
C ILE A 74 16.26 -9.13 -5.54
N PHE A 75 16.73 -9.87 -6.53
CA PHE A 75 16.86 -9.42 -7.90
C PHE A 75 16.01 -10.29 -8.80
N ALA A 76 14.89 -9.73 -9.26
CA ALA A 76 14.01 -10.39 -10.22
C ALA A 76 14.54 -10.11 -11.63
N THR A 77 15.16 -11.11 -12.25
CA THR A 77 15.81 -11.01 -13.56
C THR A 77 14.94 -11.55 -14.70
N GLY A 78 13.75 -12.08 -14.39
CA GLY A 78 12.78 -12.57 -15.36
C GLY A 78 11.34 -12.48 -14.86
N ALA A 79 10.45 -13.28 -15.45
CA ALA A 79 9.04 -13.39 -15.06
C ALA A 79 8.86 -14.21 -13.77
N ALA A 80 9.43 -13.70 -12.67
CA ALA A 80 9.36 -14.33 -11.36
C ALA A 80 8.04 -14.00 -10.65
N HIS A 81 7.75 -14.77 -9.61
CA HIS A 81 6.56 -14.62 -8.78
C HIS A 81 6.93 -14.52 -7.30
N ILE A 82 6.34 -13.54 -6.60
CA ILE A 82 6.35 -13.46 -5.14
C ILE A 82 4.89 -13.48 -4.67
N THR A 83 4.50 -14.46 -3.88
CA THR A 83 3.09 -14.68 -3.50
C THR A 83 2.91 -14.81 -1.99
N ALA A 84 2.34 -13.81 -1.35
CA ALA A 84 1.87 -13.92 0.03
C ALA A 84 0.62 -14.82 0.08
N ASN A 85 0.70 -15.94 0.81
CA ASN A 85 -0.38 -16.93 0.93
C ASN A 85 -0.33 -17.64 2.29
N GLY A 86 -1.45 -17.68 3.00
CA GLY A 86 -1.57 -18.34 4.30
C GLY A 86 -1.05 -17.50 5.47
N GLY A 87 -0.98 -16.18 5.32
CA GLY A 87 -0.52 -15.24 6.35
C GLY A 87 0.33 -14.09 5.79
N MET A 88 1.21 -13.58 6.63
CA MET A 88 2.13 -12.49 6.28
C MET A 88 3.41 -13.06 5.66
N LEU A 89 3.74 -12.61 4.45
CA LEU A 89 5.07 -12.71 3.86
C LEU A 89 5.73 -11.33 3.95
N GLU A 90 6.81 -11.24 4.73
CA GLU A 90 7.62 -10.04 4.89
C GLU A 90 8.87 -10.14 4.01
N ILE A 91 9.13 -9.12 3.21
CA ILE A 91 10.38 -8.94 2.48
C ILE A 91 11.11 -7.75 3.09
N ALA A 92 12.12 -8.05 3.90
CA ALA A 92 12.88 -7.04 4.64
C ALA A 92 13.93 -6.34 3.76
N GLY A 93 14.43 -7.02 2.72
CA GLY A 93 15.37 -6.46 1.77
C GLY A 93 14.71 -5.75 0.59
N ALA A 94 15.51 -4.99 -0.16
CA ALA A 94 15.05 -4.34 -1.39
C ALA A 94 14.71 -5.37 -2.48
N ILE A 95 13.75 -5.06 -3.34
CA ILE A 95 13.43 -5.87 -4.51
C ILE A 95 13.72 -5.06 -5.77
N THR A 96 14.62 -5.57 -6.61
CA THR A 96 14.92 -4.96 -7.91
C THR A 96 14.31 -5.80 -9.02
N ASP A 97 13.38 -5.23 -9.80
CA ASP A 97 12.79 -5.89 -10.98
C ASP A 97 13.59 -5.55 -12.24
N ILE A 98 14.77 -6.14 -12.36
CA ILE A 98 15.66 -5.97 -13.53
C ILE A 98 15.01 -6.53 -14.80
N GLY A 99 14.26 -7.63 -14.67
CA GLY A 99 13.56 -8.28 -15.77
C GLY A 99 12.34 -7.51 -16.28
N GLY A 100 11.83 -6.56 -15.48
CA GLY A 100 10.63 -5.78 -15.79
C GLY A 100 9.38 -6.66 -15.94
N ALA A 101 9.33 -7.80 -15.24
CA ALA A 101 8.30 -8.82 -15.38
C ALA A 101 7.89 -9.46 -14.05
N LEU A 102 8.41 -8.97 -12.91
CA LEU A 102 8.06 -9.51 -11.60
C LEU A 102 6.57 -9.33 -11.31
N VAL A 103 5.91 -10.42 -10.92
CA VAL A 103 4.52 -10.40 -10.43
C VAL A 103 4.51 -10.65 -8.93
N MET A 104 3.95 -9.69 -8.18
CA MET A 104 3.62 -9.87 -6.78
C MET A 104 2.14 -10.20 -6.63
N THR A 105 1.80 -11.18 -5.79
CA THR A 105 0.41 -11.61 -5.57
C THR A 105 0.10 -11.67 -4.08
N ILE A 106 -1.04 -11.12 -3.69
CA ILE A 106 -1.65 -11.31 -2.38
C ILE A 106 -2.87 -12.22 -2.58
N ALA A 107 -2.74 -13.47 -2.16
CA ALA A 107 -3.61 -14.56 -2.62
C ALA A 107 -5.00 -14.55 -1.99
N GLY A 108 -5.07 -14.44 -0.67
CA GLY A 108 -6.28 -14.65 0.11
C GLY A 108 -6.67 -13.47 1.00
N ALA A 109 -7.87 -13.57 1.57
CA ALA A 109 -8.31 -12.68 2.63
C ALA A 109 -7.45 -12.92 3.89
N GLY A 110 -6.94 -11.85 4.49
CA GLY A 110 -6.03 -11.94 5.65
C GLY A 110 -4.56 -12.20 5.31
N ASP A 111 -4.24 -12.49 4.05
CA ASP A 111 -2.85 -12.54 3.59
C ASP A 111 -2.28 -11.13 3.51
N LYS A 112 -0.99 -11.01 3.84
CA LYS A 112 -0.28 -9.74 3.78
C LYS A 112 1.06 -9.92 3.05
N LEU A 113 1.32 -9.07 2.06
CA LEU A 113 2.68 -8.84 1.57
C LEU A 113 3.19 -7.56 2.23
N LEU A 114 4.21 -7.69 3.08
CA LEU A 114 4.87 -6.57 3.76
C LEU A 114 6.22 -6.29 3.10
N LEU A 115 6.45 -5.05 2.67
CA LEU A 115 7.69 -4.59 2.06
C LEU A 115 8.35 -3.54 2.96
N ASP A 116 9.53 -3.84 3.48
CA ASP A 116 10.23 -2.93 4.42
C ASP A 116 11.14 -1.92 3.72
N ALA A 117 11.58 -2.26 2.52
CA ALA A 117 12.59 -1.52 1.77
C ALA A 117 12.09 -1.15 0.37
N ALA A 118 12.89 -0.35 -0.33
CA ALA A 118 12.61 0.05 -1.69
C ALA A 118 12.47 -1.17 -2.61
N SER A 119 11.33 -1.25 -3.29
CA SER A 119 10.93 -2.38 -4.11
C SER A 119 10.41 -1.92 -5.47
N ALA A 120 10.55 -2.77 -6.47
CA ALA A 120 9.94 -2.60 -7.78
C ALA A 120 9.23 -3.89 -8.19
N ALA A 121 8.13 -3.75 -8.95
CA ALA A 121 7.42 -4.86 -9.57
C ALA A 121 6.83 -4.42 -10.92
N HIS A 122 6.66 -5.36 -11.84
CA HIS A 122 5.90 -5.11 -13.05
C HIS A 122 4.41 -5.02 -12.74
N THR A 123 3.88 -5.99 -11.99
CA THR A 123 2.46 -6.07 -11.62
C THR A 123 2.31 -6.50 -10.17
N VAL A 124 1.33 -5.91 -9.48
CA VAL A 124 0.83 -6.42 -8.20
C VAL A 124 -0.63 -6.81 -8.35
N THR A 125 -0.98 -8.00 -7.86
CA THR A 125 -2.33 -8.56 -7.95
C THR A 125 -2.91 -8.81 -6.56
N PHE A 126 -4.12 -8.28 -6.33
CA PHE A 126 -4.98 -8.71 -5.23
C PHE A 126 -5.95 -9.76 -5.76
N SER A 127 -5.77 -11.02 -5.37
CA SER A 127 -6.70 -12.10 -5.72
C SER A 127 -7.93 -12.14 -4.80
N SER A 128 -7.87 -11.43 -3.67
CA SER A 128 -8.95 -11.31 -2.68
C SER A 128 -8.79 -10.00 -1.88
N SER A 129 -9.32 -9.95 -0.66
CA SER A 129 -9.26 -8.80 0.27
C SER A 129 -8.00 -8.75 1.14
N GLY A 130 -6.88 -9.27 0.64
CA GLY A 130 -5.59 -9.23 1.33
C GLY A 130 -4.98 -7.82 1.39
N THR A 131 -3.82 -7.71 2.04
CA THR A 131 -3.12 -6.44 2.26
C THR A 131 -1.75 -6.40 1.56
N LEU A 132 -1.49 -5.31 0.84
CA LEU A 132 -0.15 -4.87 0.51
C LEU A 132 0.24 -3.79 1.52
N GLU A 133 1.31 -3.99 2.25
CA GLU A 133 1.78 -3.06 3.28
C GLU A 133 3.19 -2.58 2.93
N LEU A 134 3.34 -1.26 2.86
CA LEU A 134 4.63 -0.61 2.73
C LEU A 134 5.02 -0.10 4.12
N ASN A 135 6.02 -0.73 4.73
CA ASN A 135 6.48 -0.36 6.07
C ASN A 135 6.99 1.10 6.09
N THR A 136 7.38 1.61 7.26
CA THR A 136 7.74 3.01 7.52
C THR A 136 8.68 3.67 6.50
N ALA A 137 9.61 2.91 5.91
CA ALA A 137 10.54 3.34 4.87
C ALA A 137 10.38 2.56 3.55
N GLY A 138 9.42 1.64 3.47
CA GLY A 138 9.16 0.80 2.33
C GLY A 138 8.59 1.61 1.17
N THR A 139 9.14 1.44 -0.02
CA THR A 139 8.60 2.08 -1.23
C THR A 139 8.36 1.03 -2.29
N LEU A 140 7.39 1.29 -3.16
CA LEU A 140 7.08 0.41 -4.28
C LEU A 140 6.87 1.22 -5.55
N THR A 141 7.62 0.87 -6.60
CA THR A 141 7.35 1.33 -7.97
C THR A 141 6.69 0.20 -8.76
N ILE A 142 5.57 0.49 -9.44
CA ILE A 142 4.85 -0.51 -10.25
C ILE A 142 4.92 -0.13 -11.74
N GLY A 143 5.24 -1.10 -12.59
CA GLY A 143 5.33 -0.91 -14.04
C GLY A 143 3.99 -0.89 -14.78
N THR A 144 2.96 -1.50 -14.21
CA THR A 144 1.59 -1.57 -14.75
C THR A 144 0.59 -0.97 -13.77
N ALA A 145 -0.61 -0.61 -14.27
CA ALA A 145 -1.64 -0.02 -13.44
C ALA A 145 -2.05 -0.96 -12.29
N LEU A 146 -2.00 -0.46 -11.06
CA LEU A 146 -2.41 -1.20 -9.87
C LEU A 146 -3.94 -1.25 -9.78
N ALA A 147 -4.49 -2.47 -9.72
CA ALA A 147 -5.91 -2.68 -9.45
C ALA A 147 -6.12 -3.10 -7.98
N ILE A 148 -6.67 -2.20 -7.18
CA ILE A 148 -7.08 -2.47 -5.80
C ILE A 148 -8.59 -2.79 -5.81
N GLY A 149 -8.89 -4.09 -5.93
CA GLY A 149 -10.26 -4.62 -5.95
C GLY A 149 -10.95 -4.50 -4.59
N SER A 150 -10.93 -5.56 -3.78
CA SER A 150 -11.37 -5.53 -2.37
C SER A 150 -10.20 -5.53 -1.39
N GLY A 151 -8.96 -5.47 -1.90
CA GLY A 151 -7.74 -5.45 -1.11
C GLY A 151 -7.49 -4.12 -0.42
N THR A 152 -6.44 -4.11 0.39
CA THR A 152 -5.96 -2.91 1.11
C THR A 152 -4.52 -2.61 0.75
N LEU A 153 -4.23 -1.36 0.44
CA LEU A 153 -2.89 -0.78 0.45
C LEU A 153 -2.70 -0.01 1.76
N THR A 154 -1.68 -0.37 2.53
CA THR A 154 -1.30 0.33 3.76
C THR A 154 0.07 0.99 3.59
N LEU A 155 0.20 2.23 4.03
CA LEU A 155 1.46 2.95 4.15
C LEU A 155 1.72 3.24 5.64
N ASP A 156 2.79 2.70 6.22
CA ASP A 156 3.01 2.69 7.67
C ASP A 156 3.83 3.86 8.21
N GLY A 157 4.35 4.73 7.35
CA GLY A 157 5.19 5.83 7.79
C GLY A 157 5.40 6.93 6.77
N PRO A 158 5.97 8.07 7.19
CA PRO A 158 6.18 9.22 6.32
C PRO A 158 7.17 8.92 5.18
N GLY A 159 8.00 7.88 5.31
CA GLY A 159 8.87 7.40 4.23
C GLY A 159 8.21 6.38 3.30
N SER A 160 7.03 5.87 3.66
CA SER A 160 6.30 4.91 2.84
C SER A 160 5.80 5.58 1.56
N GLN A 161 6.03 4.94 0.42
CA GLN A 161 5.63 5.53 -0.87
C GLN A 161 5.23 4.50 -1.91
N LEU A 162 4.04 4.69 -2.50
CA LEU A 162 3.66 4.03 -3.74
C LEU A 162 3.88 4.98 -4.92
N THR A 163 4.55 4.49 -5.96
CA THR A 163 4.67 5.13 -7.27
C THR A 163 4.11 4.22 -8.36
N ASP A 164 2.98 4.61 -8.92
CA ASP A 164 2.30 3.95 -10.03
C ASP A 164 1.93 4.99 -11.09
N ASN A 165 2.87 5.26 -12.00
CA ASN A 165 2.65 6.21 -13.08
C ASN A 165 1.64 5.72 -14.14
N ALA A 166 1.34 4.43 -14.17
CA ALA A 166 0.32 3.87 -15.06
C ALA A 166 -1.11 4.10 -14.51
N GLY A 167 -1.23 4.36 -13.21
CA GLY A 167 -2.46 4.77 -12.53
C GLY A 167 -3.10 3.64 -11.73
N ILE A 168 -3.90 4.04 -10.74
CA ILE A 168 -4.47 3.14 -9.74
C ILE A 168 -5.98 3.04 -10.00
N SER A 169 -6.48 1.83 -10.20
CA SER A 169 -7.92 1.54 -10.21
C SER A 169 -8.35 1.07 -8.82
N LEU A 170 -9.34 1.75 -8.24
CA LEU A 170 -9.84 1.47 -6.89
C LEU A 170 -11.34 1.16 -6.95
N SER A 171 -11.76 -0.06 -6.64
CA SER A 171 -13.20 -0.43 -6.69
C SER A 171 -13.84 -0.41 -5.30
N THR A 172 -13.69 -1.46 -4.51
CA THR A 172 -14.23 -1.62 -3.15
C THR A 172 -13.13 -1.63 -2.09
N GLY A 173 -11.89 -1.43 -2.52
CA GLY A 173 -10.70 -1.56 -1.70
C GLY A 173 -10.39 -0.28 -0.96
N THR A 174 -9.27 -0.34 -0.22
CA THR A 174 -8.84 0.73 0.66
C THR A 174 -7.39 1.13 0.40
N ILE A 175 -7.13 2.43 0.43
CA ILE A 175 -5.78 2.99 0.64
C ILE A 175 -5.77 3.62 2.04
N SER A 176 -4.83 3.27 2.91
CA SER A 176 -4.80 3.78 4.27
C SER A 176 -3.40 4.02 4.84
N GLY A 177 -3.34 4.80 5.92
CA GLY A 177 -2.15 5.03 6.73
C GLY A 177 -1.59 6.44 6.54
N LEU A 178 -0.26 6.54 6.44
CA LEU A 178 0.51 7.76 6.25
C LEU A 178 1.68 7.50 5.29
N GLY A 179 2.05 8.49 4.49
CA GLY A 179 3.03 8.35 3.42
C GLY A 179 2.54 9.05 2.15
N LYS A 180 3.09 8.66 0.99
CA LYS A 180 2.80 9.29 -0.29
C LYS A 180 2.33 8.30 -1.35
N VAL A 181 1.25 8.63 -2.04
CA VAL A 181 0.77 7.90 -3.22
C VAL A 181 0.90 8.77 -4.45
N THR A 182 1.68 8.31 -5.42
CA THR A 182 1.85 8.94 -6.74
C THR A 182 1.25 8.02 -7.80
N GLY A 183 0.32 8.53 -8.60
CA GLY A 183 -0.46 7.76 -9.57
C GLY A 183 -1.90 8.22 -9.60
N ALA A 184 -2.45 8.48 -10.79
CA ALA A 184 -3.84 8.93 -10.92
C ALA A 184 -4.79 7.83 -10.41
N ILE A 185 -5.71 8.18 -9.51
CA ILE A 185 -6.66 7.23 -8.92
C ILE A 185 -7.99 7.33 -9.67
N THR A 186 -8.50 6.19 -10.14
CA THR A 186 -9.85 6.05 -10.68
C THR A 186 -10.69 5.19 -9.74
N ALA A 187 -11.58 5.83 -8.97
CA ALA A 187 -12.51 5.17 -8.08
C ALA A 187 -13.83 4.85 -8.82
N THR A 188 -14.21 3.57 -8.80
CA THR A 188 -15.39 3.05 -9.53
C THR A 188 -16.44 2.38 -8.65
N GLY A 189 -16.09 1.99 -7.42
CA GLY A 189 -17.00 1.34 -6.48
C GLY A 189 -17.11 2.07 -5.15
N ALA A 190 -17.53 1.35 -4.10
CA ALA A 190 -17.54 1.81 -2.72
C ALA A 190 -16.12 1.76 -2.13
N ALA A 191 -15.26 2.62 -2.67
CA ALA A 191 -13.84 2.72 -2.34
C ALA A 191 -13.58 3.56 -1.09
N HIS A 192 -12.42 3.36 -0.46
CA HIS A 192 -11.99 4.13 0.70
C HIS A 192 -10.56 4.66 0.56
N ILE A 193 -10.35 5.91 0.96
CA ILE A 193 -9.01 6.47 1.22
C ILE A 193 -9.01 7.04 2.63
N THR A 194 -8.15 6.52 3.50
CA THR A 194 -8.17 6.83 4.94
C THR A 194 -6.78 7.27 5.43
N ALA A 195 -6.62 8.55 5.72
CA ALA A 195 -5.42 9.09 6.37
C ALA A 195 -5.46 8.80 7.87
N ALA A 196 -4.48 8.06 8.40
CA ALA A 196 -4.41 7.68 9.81
C ALA A 196 -2.95 7.56 10.29
N GLY A 197 -2.66 8.05 11.48
CA GLY A 197 -1.33 8.03 12.10
C GLY A 197 -0.40 9.17 11.67
N GLY A 198 -0.81 10.02 10.74
CA GLY A 198 0.00 11.10 10.18
C GLY A 198 -0.56 11.65 8.87
N THR A 199 0.32 12.18 8.03
CA THR A 199 -0.05 12.68 6.70
C THR A 199 -0.10 11.54 5.69
N LEU A 200 -1.25 11.33 5.06
CA LEU A 200 -1.37 10.63 3.80
C LEU A 200 -1.49 11.67 2.67
N GLU A 201 -0.49 11.70 1.79
CA GLU A 201 -0.45 12.56 0.61
C GLU A 201 -0.91 11.78 -0.62
N ILE A 202 -1.92 12.31 -1.30
CA ILE A 202 -2.29 11.88 -2.65
C ILE A 202 -1.77 12.93 -3.64
N ALA A 203 -0.66 12.59 -4.29
CA ALA A 203 0.10 13.51 -5.13
C ALA A 203 -0.52 13.71 -6.53
N SER A 204 -1.53 12.91 -6.89
CA SER A 204 -2.11 12.82 -8.23
C SER A 204 -3.64 12.92 -8.19
N ALA A 205 -4.26 13.13 -9.35
CA ALA A 205 -5.69 13.39 -9.42
C ALA A 205 -6.52 12.16 -8.99
N ILE A 206 -7.67 12.42 -8.39
CA ILE A 206 -8.68 11.40 -8.07
C ILE A 206 -9.91 11.64 -8.92
N THR A 207 -10.26 10.68 -9.78
CA THR A 207 -11.54 10.63 -10.48
C THR A 207 -12.46 9.66 -9.74
N ASN A 208 -13.68 10.10 -9.41
CA ASN A 208 -14.68 9.25 -8.78
C ASN A 208 -15.92 9.15 -9.68
N SER A 209 -16.23 7.93 -10.11
CA SER A 209 -17.48 7.56 -10.78
C SER A 209 -18.34 6.62 -9.93
N GLY A 210 -17.83 6.21 -8.76
CA GLY A 210 -18.50 5.36 -7.79
C GLY A 210 -18.88 6.13 -6.51
N SER A 211 -18.66 5.49 -5.36
CA SER A 211 -18.99 6.02 -4.03
C SER A 211 -17.76 6.12 -3.14
N LEU A 212 -16.70 6.76 -3.64
CA LEU A 212 -15.46 6.96 -2.87
C LEU A 212 -15.72 7.76 -1.59
N ALA A 213 -15.35 7.21 -0.44
CA ALA A 213 -15.31 7.89 0.83
C ALA A 213 -13.87 8.25 1.20
N LEU A 214 -13.61 9.54 1.41
CA LEU A 214 -12.38 10.02 2.02
C LEU A 214 -12.54 10.08 3.53
N THR A 215 -11.53 9.65 4.28
CA THR A 215 -11.54 9.71 5.74
C THR A 215 -10.25 10.33 6.25
N VAL A 216 -10.38 11.29 7.16
CA VAL A 216 -9.31 11.71 8.05
C VAL A 216 -9.54 11.04 9.40
N GLY A 217 -8.51 10.39 9.93
CA GLY A 217 -8.57 9.67 11.20
C GLY A 217 -8.85 10.58 12.42
N SER A 218 -8.78 9.99 13.60
CA SER A 218 -9.17 10.66 14.85
C SER A 218 -8.04 11.40 15.56
N GLY A 219 -6.79 11.13 15.18
CA GLY A 219 -5.59 11.75 15.74
C GLY A 219 -5.43 13.20 15.29
N ALA A 220 -4.83 14.03 16.14
CA ALA A 220 -4.52 15.42 15.80
C ALA A 220 -3.45 15.56 14.70
N SER A 221 -2.64 14.52 14.50
CA SER A 221 -1.67 14.41 13.40
C SER A 221 -2.28 13.86 12.11
N ASP A 222 -3.50 13.34 12.15
CA ASP A 222 -4.12 12.71 10.99
C ASP A 222 -4.44 13.78 9.95
N LYS A 223 -3.84 13.64 8.77
CA LYS A 223 -3.95 14.59 7.69
C LYS A 223 -4.14 13.88 6.37
N LEU A 224 -5.20 14.23 5.65
CA LEU A 224 -5.30 13.93 4.22
C LEU A 224 -4.83 15.15 3.44
N LEU A 225 -3.72 15.02 2.71
CA LEU A 225 -3.18 16.03 1.81
C LEU A 225 -3.50 15.64 0.37
N LEU A 226 -4.17 16.53 -0.36
CA LEU A 226 -4.46 16.37 -1.79
C LEU A 226 -3.70 17.42 -2.58
N ASP A 227 -2.85 16.98 -3.51
CA ASP A 227 -2.02 17.88 -4.32
C ASP A 227 -2.62 18.17 -5.70
N ALA A 228 -3.60 17.39 -6.15
CA ALA A 228 -4.23 17.54 -7.44
C ALA A 228 -5.76 17.56 -7.34
N GLY A 229 -6.41 17.87 -8.48
CA GLY A 229 -7.87 17.86 -8.59
C GLY A 229 -8.44 16.48 -8.22
N SER A 230 -9.37 16.49 -7.29
CA SER A 230 -9.94 15.28 -6.68
C SER A 230 -11.46 15.36 -6.62
N ALA A 231 -12.11 14.22 -6.86
CA ALA A 231 -13.53 14.03 -6.65
C ALA A 231 -13.77 12.87 -5.69
N ALA A 232 -14.73 13.01 -4.79
CA ALA A 232 -15.20 11.96 -3.92
C ALA A 232 -16.70 12.12 -3.65
N THR A 233 -17.33 11.08 -3.13
CA THR A 233 -18.73 11.18 -2.72
C THR A 233 -18.83 11.88 -1.38
N SER A 234 -18.05 11.44 -0.40
CA SER A 234 -18.05 11.98 0.96
C SER A 234 -16.63 12.19 1.48
N LEU A 235 -16.53 13.06 2.49
CA LEU A 235 -15.35 13.22 3.33
C LEU A 235 -15.79 13.22 4.78
N ASN A 236 -15.20 12.33 5.57
CA ASN A 236 -15.51 12.16 6.98
C ASN A 236 -14.27 12.45 7.84
N PHE A 237 -14.47 13.13 8.96
CA PHE A 237 -13.49 13.20 10.04
C PHE A 237 -13.92 12.21 11.12
N SER A 238 -13.03 11.29 11.50
CA SER A 238 -13.30 10.30 12.55
C SER A 238 -13.13 10.87 13.96
N GLY A 239 -12.53 12.06 14.08
CA GLY A 239 -12.34 12.76 15.35
C GLY A 239 -12.67 14.25 15.24
N SER A 240 -12.08 15.04 16.14
CA SER A 240 -12.33 16.48 16.28
C SER A 240 -11.11 17.37 16.02
N THR A 241 -9.98 16.79 15.59
CA THR A 241 -8.69 17.49 15.42
C THR A 241 -7.96 17.14 14.13
N GLY A 242 -8.57 16.40 13.21
CA GLY A 242 -7.96 16.02 11.94
C GLY A 242 -7.86 17.19 10.97
N THR A 243 -7.00 17.05 9.96
CA THR A 243 -6.81 18.05 8.91
C THR A 243 -7.09 17.49 7.52
N LEU A 244 -7.94 18.16 6.75
CA LEU A 244 -7.88 18.10 5.29
C LEU A 244 -7.01 19.25 4.80
N GLU A 245 -6.03 18.98 3.94
CA GLU A 245 -5.22 20.00 3.28
C GLU A 245 -5.33 19.87 1.77
N LEU A 246 -5.68 20.97 1.10
CA LEU A 246 -5.65 21.10 -0.35
C LEU A 246 -4.45 21.98 -0.70
N ASN A 247 -3.49 21.42 -1.43
CA ASN A 247 -2.29 22.16 -1.84
C ASN A 247 -2.66 23.29 -2.82
N SER A 248 -1.69 24.14 -3.17
CA SER A 248 -1.88 25.47 -3.79
C SER A 248 -2.71 25.50 -5.08
N SER A 249 -2.79 24.37 -5.79
CA SER A 249 -3.53 24.22 -7.06
C SER A 249 -4.61 23.12 -7.00
N SER A 250 -4.86 22.56 -5.83
CA SER A 250 -5.67 21.34 -5.67
C SER A 250 -7.12 21.69 -5.44
N THR A 251 -8.01 20.89 -6.03
CA THR A 251 -9.45 21.04 -5.82
C THR A 251 -10.03 19.75 -5.24
N LEU A 252 -11.07 19.87 -4.41
CA LEU A 252 -11.88 18.75 -3.97
C LEU A 252 -13.34 19.03 -4.27
N THR A 253 -13.98 18.15 -5.03
CA THR A 253 -15.43 18.14 -5.22
C THR A 253 -16.04 16.96 -4.47
N LEU A 254 -17.01 17.26 -3.61
CA LEU A 254 -17.83 16.29 -2.89
C LEU A 254 -19.25 16.34 -3.43
N THR A 255 -19.86 15.17 -3.65
CA THR A 255 -21.29 15.10 -3.96
C THR A 255 -22.13 15.23 -2.70
N ASP A 256 -21.64 14.78 -1.55
CA ASP A 256 -22.38 14.89 -0.29
C ASP A 256 -22.09 16.22 0.42
N ALA A 257 -22.94 16.56 1.39
CA ALA A 257 -22.69 17.67 2.28
C ALA A 257 -21.53 17.37 3.23
N LEU A 258 -20.61 18.33 3.39
CA LEU A 258 -19.49 18.20 4.31
C LEU A 258 -19.83 18.71 5.71
N THR A 259 -19.53 17.91 6.72
CA THR A 259 -19.54 18.33 8.14
C THR A 259 -18.12 18.35 8.67
N VAL A 260 -17.64 19.53 9.08
CA VAL A 260 -16.26 19.72 9.57
C VAL A 260 -16.16 19.60 11.09
N GLY A 261 -17.15 20.12 11.83
CA GLY A 261 -17.07 20.17 13.29
C GLY A 261 -15.90 21.04 13.76
N ALA A 262 -15.06 20.49 14.65
CA ALA A 262 -13.85 21.16 15.17
C ALA A 262 -12.58 20.86 14.35
N ASN A 263 -12.69 20.09 13.28
CA ASN A 263 -11.57 19.73 12.41
C ASN A 263 -11.12 20.91 11.56
N THR A 264 -9.98 20.74 10.88
CA THR A 264 -9.37 21.79 10.05
C THR A 264 -9.49 21.47 8.57
N ILE A 265 -9.80 22.49 7.78
CA ILE A 265 -9.62 22.48 6.33
C ILE A 265 -8.61 23.58 6.00
N LYS A 266 -7.49 23.20 5.38
CA LYS A 266 -6.42 24.08 4.96
C LYS A 266 -6.40 24.18 3.44
N LEU A 267 -6.36 25.42 2.93
CA LEU A 267 -6.33 25.75 1.51
C LEU A 267 -5.05 26.56 1.27
N ASP A 268 -4.06 25.98 0.60
CA ASP A 268 -2.68 26.52 0.59
C ASP A 268 -2.39 27.54 -0.51
N GLY A 269 -3.33 27.80 -1.40
CA GLY A 269 -3.18 28.80 -2.44
C GLY A 269 -4.52 29.38 -2.88
N ALA A 270 -4.43 30.47 -3.64
CA ALA A 270 -5.62 31.14 -4.19
C ALA A 270 -6.44 30.24 -5.13
N SER A 271 -5.82 29.20 -5.70
CA SER A 271 -6.47 28.22 -6.59
C SER A 271 -6.97 26.98 -5.86
N SER A 272 -6.66 26.81 -4.57
CA SER A 272 -7.16 25.71 -3.76
C SER A 272 -8.66 25.86 -3.54
N GLN A 273 -9.46 24.86 -3.92
CA GLN A 273 -10.93 24.99 -3.90
C GLN A 273 -11.61 23.74 -3.36
N LEU A 274 -12.61 23.94 -2.50
CA LEU A 274 -13.49 22.90 -1.98
C LEU A 274 -14.93 23.17 -2.41
N THR A 275 -15.56 22.19 -3.06
CA THR A 275 -16.96 22.24 -3.49
C THR A 275 -17.73 21.07 -2.86
N ALA A 276 -18.91 21.33 -2.28
CA ALA A 276 -19.78 20.32 -1.67
C ALA A 276 -21.27 20.72 -1.80
N GLU A 277 -22.20 19.76 -1.85
CA GLU A 277 -23.62 20.03 -2.20
C GLU A 277 -24.43 20.87 -1.19
N ARG A 278 -23.92 21.20 0.01
CA ARG A 278 -24.51 22.20 0.92
C ARG A 278 -23.60 22.45 2.12
N TRP A 279 -23.13 23.68 2.31
CA TRP A 279 -22.46 24.10 3.55
C TRP A 279 -23.49 24.34 4.65
N ARG A 280 -23.64 23.41 5.61
CA ARG A 280 -24.42 23.66 6.83
C ARG A 280 -23.50 24.21 7.91
N SER A 281 -23.38 25.53 7.99
CA SER A 281 -22.77 26.19 9.16
C SER A 281 -23.60 25.89 10.42
N PRO A 282 -22.98 25.61 11.59
CA PRO A 282 -23.71 25.47 12.84
C PRO A 282 -24.45 26.78 13.13
N ARG A 283 -25.78 26.72 13.25
CA ARG A 283 -26.59 27.87 13.71
C ARG A 283 -26.10 28.28 15.11
N ARG A 284 -25.36 29.39 15.22
CA ARG A 284 -25.30 30.11 16.50
C ARG A 284 -26.71 30.61 16.78
N SER A 285 -27.38 30.00 17.75
CA SER A 285 -28.58 30.57 18.36
C SER A 285 -28.18 31.86 19.05
N GLN A 286 -28.40 33.00 18.39
CA GLN A 286 -28.31 34.30 19.05
C GLN A 286 -29.72 34.69 19.47
N THR A 287 -30.06 34.32 20.71
CA THR A 287 -31.21 34.86 21.43
C THR A 287 -30.69 36.04 22.25
N ALA A 288 -31.05 37.27 21.88
CA ALA A 288 -31.03 38.46 22.73
C ALA A 288 -31.87 39.55 22.03
N ALA A 289 -33.15 39.65 22.41
CA ALA A 289 -33.65 40.64 23.36
C ALA A 289 -33.84 42.02 22.71
N LEU A 290 -35.04 42.25 22.16
CA LEU A 290 -35.59 43.59 22.03
C LEU A 290 -36.26 43.93 23.37
N SER A 291 -35.95 45.10 23.91
CA SER A 291 -36.67 45.69 25.03
C SER A 291 -36.52 47.21 24.94
N PRO A 292 -37.51 47.94 25.46
CA PRO A 292 -38.78 48.30 24.82
C PRO A 292 -38.69 49.57 23.96
#